data_AF-A0A934H0A9-F1
#
_entry.id   AF-A0A934H0A9-F1
#
_cell.length_a   1.000
_cell.length_b   1.000
_cell.length_c   1.000
_cell.angle_alpha   90.00
_cell.angle_beta   90.00
_cell.angle_gamma   90.00
#
_symmetry.space_group_name_H-M   'P 1'
#
loop_
_entity.id
_entity.type
_entity.pdbx_description
1 polymer ?
#
loop_
_entity_poly.entity_id
_entity_poly.type
_entity_poly.pdbx_seq_one_letter_code
_entity_poly.pdbx_strand_id
1 'polypeptide(L)'
;MIAAVPFLFSGIFLSRSIMVMLGLIKGPVLHSFEKYGDDERGYNGLLYLLFWMGAFSLNSGIWMARLSRNVFLPMESLGVILMAGAFIAYRQAHLVHKFFHYPRWYFELEERTSRSERRRIAYMWLQLSRKGRLIYNSNDFAFNQWADLIIVSTIYIDDYLEGQAASP
;
A
#
# COMPACT_ATOMS: atom_id res chain seq x y z
N MET A 1 15.87 26.03 10.33
CA MET A 1 16.03 24.59 10.60
C MET A 1 14.71 23.88 10.86
N ILE A 2 13.77 24.47 11.60
CA ILE A 2 12.49 23.82 11.96
C ILE A 2 11.67 23.37 10.72
N ALA A 3 11.61 24.16 9.65
CA ALA A 3 10.89 23.80 8.41
C ALA A 3 11.56 22.72 7.54
N ALA A 4 12.80 22.31 7.86
CA ALA A 4 13.48 21.24 7.12
C ALA A 4 12.94 19.85 7.49
N VAL A 5 12.59 19.67 8.76
CA VAL A 5 12.07 18.40 9.28
C VAL A 5 10.77 17.97 8.60
N PRO A 6 9.69 18.78 8.56
CA PRO A 6 8.45 18.37 7.91
C PRO A 6 8.59 18.23 6.38
N PHE A 7 9.50 18.98 5.75
CA PHE A 7 9.82 18.83 4.33
C PHE A 7 10.48 17.48 4.02
N LEU A 8 11.52 17.10 4.76
CA LEU A 8 12.18 15.81 4.60
C LEU A 8 11.24 14.65 4.94
N PHE A 9 10.44 14.81 6.01
CA PHE A 9 9.47 13.80 6.42
C PHE A 9 8.42 13.57 5.33
N SER A 10 7.78 14.63 4.83
CA SER A 10 6.80 14.51 3.73
C SER A 10 7.42 13.94 2.46
N GLY A 11 8.67 14.27 2.14
CA GLY A 11 9.41 13.68 1.02
C GLY A 11 9.62 12.16 1.15
N ILE A 12 10.01 11.68 2.33
CA ILE A 12 10.18 10.24 2.60
C ILE A 12 8.84 9.51 2.43
N PHE A 13 7.77 10.02 3.02
CA PHE A 13 6.46 9.37 2.92
C PHE A 13 5.86 9.44 1.52
N LEU A 14 6.09 10.53 0.79
CA LEU A 14 5.71 10.64 -0.61
C LEU A 14 6.45 9.60 -1.46
N SER A 15 7.77 9.49 -1.31
CA SER A 15 8.57 8.50 -2.04
C SER A 15 8.09 7.07 -1.76
N ARG A 16 7.83 6.73 -0.49
CA ARG A 16 7.26 5.45 -0.09
C ARG A 16 5.90 5.21 -0.77
N SER A 17 5.04 6.22 -0.82
CA SER A 17 3.70 6.10 -1.42
C SER A 17 3.79 5.86 -2.93
N ILE A 18 4.69 6.57 -3.62
CA ILE A 18 4.98 6.34 -5.04
C ILE A 18 5.50 4.92 -5.28
N MET A 19 6.45 4.46 -4.47
CA MET A 19 7.00 3.10 -4.61
C MET A 19 5.95 2.01 -4.40
N VAL A 20 5.01 2.20 -3.47
CA VAL A 20 3.88 1.28 -3.29
C VAL A 20 2.98 1.30 -4.52
N MET A 21 2.68 2.49 -5.04
CA MET A 21 1.84 2.64 -6.23
C MET A 21 2.44 2.03 -7.49
N LEU A 22 3.76 2.12 -7.64
CA LEU A 22 4.49 1.46 -8.72
C LEU A 22 4.66 -0.06 -8.51
N GLY A 23 4.23 -0.60 -7.35
CA GLY A 23 4.37 -2.02 -7.02
C GLY A 23 5.76 -2.45 -6.52
N LEU A 24 6.68 -1.51 -6.32
CA LEU A 24 8.04 -1.77 -5.84
C LEU A 24 8.08 -2.18 -4.36
N ILE A 25 7.09 -1.78 -3.57
CA ILE A 25 6.98 -2.15 -2.16
C ILE A 25 5.60 -2.77 -1.91
N LYS A 26 5.58 -4.07 -1.62
CA LYS A 26 4.35 -4.84 -1.41
C LYS A 26 3.88 -4.83 0.05
N GLY A 27 4.80 -4.57 0.99
CA GLY A 27 4.53 -4.67 2.44
C GLY A 27 3.35 -3.84 2.97
N PRO A 28 3.23 -2.54 2.65
CA PRO A 28 2.09 -1.72 3.11
C PRO A 28 0.73 -2.24 2.62
N VAL A 29 0.70 -2.81 1.42
CA VAL A 29 -0.51 -3.40 0.85
C VAL A 29 -0.85 -4.70 1.57
N LEU A 30 0.14 -5.58 1.76
CA LEU A 30 -0.08 -6.86 2.46
C LEU A 30 -0.50 -6.67 3.92
N HIS A 31 0.03 -5.65 4.61
CA HIS A 31 -0.41 -5.34 5.97
C HIS A 31 -1.89 -4.90 6.03
N SER A 32 -2.45 -4.37 4.93
CA SER A 32 -3.88 -4.06 4.87
C SER A 32 -4.77 -5.30 4.89
N PHE A 33 -4.25 -6.46 4.45
CA PHE A 33 -4.97 -7.73 4.46
C PHE A 33 -4.98 -8.42 5.82
N GLU A 34 -4.16 -7.99 6.78
CA GLU A 34 -4.09 -8.62 8.12
C GLU A 34 -5.37 -8.42 8.95
N LYS A 35 -6.06 -7.30 8.75
CA LYS A 35 -7.10 -6.84 9.67
C LYS A 35 -8.39 -7.66 9.58
N TYR A 36 -8.84 -8.18 10.74
CA TYR A 36 -10.16 -8.81 10.91
C TYR A 36 -11.27 -7.74 10.97
N GLY A 37 -12.30 -7.87 10.12
CA GLY A 37 -13.50 -7.02 10.11
C GLY A 37 -14.37 -7.28 8.88
N ASP A 38 -15.65 -6.94 8.91
CA ASP A 38 -16.59 -7.25 7.82
C ASP A 38 -16.20 -6.56 6.50
N ASP A 39 -15.70 -5.32 6.56
CA ASP A 39 -15.16 -4.60 5.41
C ASP A 39 -13.66 -4.86 5.23
N GLU A 40 -13.31 -5.60 4.18
CA GLU A 40 -11.94 -5.62 3.65
C GLU A 40 -11.67 -4.29 2.94
N ARG A 41 -11.37 -3.23 3.71
CA ARG A 41 -10.99 -1.94 3.14
C ARG A 41 -9.62 -2.10 2.49
N GLY A 42 -9.61 -2.38 1.19
CA GLY A 42 -8.40 -2.48 0.39
C GLY A 42 -7.47 -1.27 0.60
N TYR A 43 -6.17 -1.49 0.45
CA TYR A 43 -5.17 -0.44 0.63
C TYR A 43 -5.46 0.77 -0.26
N ASN A 44 -5.86 1.91 0.32
CA ASN A 44 -6.22 3.10 -0.44
C ASN A 44 -4.97 3.92 -0.80
N GLY A 45 -4.20 3.45 -1.79
CA GLY A 45 -2.93 4.05 -2.17
C GLY A 45 -3.06 5.49 -2.70
N LEU A 46 -4.15 5.79 -3.41
CA LEU A 46 -4.42 7.13 -3.93
C LEU A 46 -4.58 8.16 -2.80
N LEU A 47 -5.30 7.80 -1.74
CA LEU A 47 -5.45 8.65 -0.56
C LEU A 47 -4.09 9.11 -0.02
N TYR A 48 -3.21 8.14 0.26
CA TYR A 48 -1.90 8.41 0.83
C TYR A 48 -1.04 9.22 -0.14
N LEU A 49 -1.09 8.91 -1.44
CA LEU A 49 -0.35 9.63 -2.46
C LEU A 49 -0.80 11.11 -2.55
N LEU A 50 -2.11 11.36 -2.64
CA LEU A 50 -2.64 12.73 -2.68
C LEU A 50 -2.33 13.50 -1.40
N PHE A 51 -2.48 12.87 -0.24
CA PHE A 51 -2.19 13.48 1.04
C PHE A 51 -0.72 13.89 1.15
N TRP A 52 0.21 12.97 0.85
CA TRP A 52 1.65 13.25 0.95
C TRP A 52 2.16 14.16 -0.16
N MET A 53 1.58 14.13 -1.36
CA MET A 53 1.84 15.12 -2.41
C MET A 53 1.41 16.52 -1.96
N GLY A 54 0.21 16.64 -1.37
CA GLY A 54 -0.29 17.90 -0.84
C GLY A 54 0.61 18.43 0.27
N ALA A 55 0.92 17.60 1.26
CA ALA A 55 1.84 17.94 2.34
C ALA A 55 3.24 18.35 1.83
N PHE A 56 3.79 17.63 0.86
CA PHE A 56 5.08 17.98 0.24
C PHE A 56 5.01 19.32 -0.49
N SER A 57 3.94 19.57 -1.26
CA SER A 57 3.71 20.83 -1.97
C SER A 57 3.69 22.03 -1.01
N LEU A 58 2.90 21.96 0.07
CA LEU A 58 2.85 23.00 1.12
C LEU A 58 4.23 23.24 1.74
N ASN A 59 4.95 22.17 2.09
CA ASN A 59 6.28 22.31 2.67
C ASN A 59 7.30 22.88 1.67
N SER A 60 7.23 22.50 0.39
CA SER A 60 8.10 23.04 -0.66
C SER A 60 7.81 24.51 -0.96
N GLY A 61 6.56 24.97 -0.80
CA GLY A 61 6.16 26.37 -0.93
C GLY A 61 6.97 27.29 -0.02
N ILE A 62 7.13 26.90 1.26
CA ILE A 62 7.93 27.65 2.26
C ILE A 62 9.40 27.81 1.82
N TRP A 63 9.98 26.78 1.20
CA TRP A 63 11.36 26.84 0.71
C TRP A 63 11.46 27.68 -0.57
N MET A 64 10.54 27.50 -1.51
CA MET A 64 10.50 28.22 -2.79
C MET A 64 10.15 29.69 -2.63
N ALA A 65 9.41 30.07 -1.58
CA ALA A 65 9.12 31.46 -1.23
C ALA A 65 10.38 32.29 -0.99
N ARG A 66 11.49 31.66 -0.59
CA ARG A 66 12.79 32.33 -0.45
C ARG A 66 13.42 32.69 -1.80
N LEU A 67 13.09 31.93 -2.85
CA LEU A 67 13.61 32.15 -4.19
C LEU A 67 12.72 33.10 -4.99
N SER A 68 11.39 32.93 -4.90
CA SER A 68 10.43 33.81 -5.56
C SER A 68 9.08 33.79 -4.84
N ARG A 69 8.59 34.97 -4.47
CA ARG A 69 7.28 35.14 -3.83
C ARG A 69 6.12 34.74 -4.75
N ASN A 70 6.32 34.79 -6.06
CA ASN A 70 5.30 34.44 -7.05
C ASN A 70 5.04 32.93 -7.15
N VAL A 71 5.97 32.09 -6.69
CA VAL A 71 5.84 30.63 -6.70
C VAL A 71 5.11 30.11 -5.46
N PHE A 72 5.10 30.90 -4.38
CA PHE A 72 4.49 30.50 -3.11
C PHE A 72 2.98 30.24 -3.25
N LEU A 73 2.20 31.22 -3.71
CA LEU A 73 0.74 31.09 -3.79
C LEU A 73 0.25 29.93 -4.68
N PRO A 74 0.81 29.69 -5.88
CA PRO A 74 0.47 28.52 -6.70
C PRO A 74 0.79 27.18 -6.01
N MET A 75 1.92 27.05 -5.33
CA MET A 75 2.29 25.81 -4.64
C MET A 75 1.43 25.52 -3.41
N GLU A 76 1.09 26.56 -2.64
CA GLU A 76 0.21 26.42 -1.48
C GLU A 76 -1.20 26.02 -1.92
N SER A 77 -1.74 26.71 -2.94
CA SER A 77 -3.07 26.38 -3.49
C SER A 77 -3.12 24.95 -4.05
N LEU A 78 -2.08 24.52 -4.79
CA LEU A 78 -1.96 23.13 -5.23
C LEU A 78 -1.95 22.15 -4.06
N GLY A 79 -1.20 22.44 -2.99
CA GLY A 79 -1.14 21.61 -1.79
C GLY A 79 -2.51 21.44 -1.13
N VAL A 80 -3.25 22.53 -0.98
CA VAL A 80 -4.62 22.51 -0.44
C VAL A 80 -5.57 21.71 -1.32
N ILE A 81 -5.51 21.90 -2.65
CA ILE A 81 -6.33 21.16 -3.61
C ILE A 81 -6.06 19.65 -3.50
N LEU A 82 -4.79 19.25 -3.40
CA LEU A 82 -4.41 17.84 -3.26
C LEU A 82 -4.89 17.24 -1.94
N MET A 83 -4.80 17.97 -0.82
CA MET A 83 -5.33 17.51 0.47
C MET A 83 -6.86 17.42 0.47
N ALA A 84 -7.54 18.37 -0.17
CA ALA A 84 -8.99 18.30 -0.38
C ALA A 84 -9.37 17.09 -1.23
N GLY A 85 -8.60 16.80 -2.30
CA GLY A 85 -8.74 15.59 -3.09
C GLY A 85 -8.55 14.32 -2.27
N ALA A 86 -7.56 14.28 -1.37
CA ALA A 86 -7.38 13.17 -0.44
C ALA A 86 -8.61 13.00 0.49
N PHE A 87 -9.17 14.10 1.00
CA PHE A 87 -10.38 14.04 1.82
C PHE A 87 -11.59 13.48 1.04
N ILE A 88 -11.75 13.86 -0.23
CA ILE A 88 -12.78 13.31 -1.11
C ILE A 88 -12.52 11.81 -1.35
N ALA A 89 -11.28 11.42 -1.62
CA ALA A 89 -10.90 10.02 -1.82
C ALA A 89 -11.13 9.15 -0.56
N TYR A 90 -10.99 9.73 0.63
CA TYR A 90 -11.35 9.08 1.89
C TYR A 90 -12.85 8.79 1.98
N ARG A 91 -13.68 9.79 1.64
CA ARG A 91 -15.15 9.70 1.69
C ARG A 91 -15.69 8.74 0.64
N GLN A 92 -15.06 8.67 -0.52
CA GLN A 92 -15.49 7.86 -1.67
C GLN A 92 -14.56 6.66 -1.90
N ALA A 93 -14.01 6.07 -0.84
CA ALA A 93 -13.02 4.99 -0.92
C ALA A 93 -13.46 3.82 -1.82
N HIS A 94 -14.76 3.49 -1.84
CA HIS A 94 -15.32 2.43 -2.68
C HIS A 94 -15.19 2.74 -4.19
N LEU A 95 -15.43 3.98 -4.61
CA LEU A 95 -15.27 4.39 -6.01
C LEU A 95 -13.80 4.45 -6.39
N VAL A 96 -12.97 5.00 -5.50
CA VAL A 96 -11.52 5.10 -5.73
C VAL A 96 -10.92 3.72 -5.95
N HIS A 97 -11.29 2.73 -5.15
CA HIS A 97 -10.80 1.37 -5.33
C HIS A 97 -11.19 0.77 -6.68
N LYS A 98 -12.39 1.07 -7.19
CA LYS A 98 -12.88 0.59 -8.49
C LYS A 98 -12.17 1.24 -9.69
N PHE A 99 -11.87 2.53 -9.61
CA PHE A 99 -11.29 3.29 -10.73
C PHE A 99 -9.77 3.34 -10.74
N PHE A 100 -9.14 3.14 -9.57
CA PHE A 100 -7.71 3.32 -9.44
C PHE A 100 -6.95 2.04 -9.74
N HIS A 101 -6.01 2.12 -10.69
CA HIS A 101 -5.22 0.97 -11.12
C HIS A 101 -4.11 0.68 -10.12
N TYR A 102 -4.24 -0.45 -9.42
CA TYR A 102 -3.18 -1.03 -8.62
C TYR A 102 -2.14 -1.73 -9.51
N PRO A 103 -0.92 -1.99 -9.01
CA PRO A 103 0.08 -2.76 -9.73
C PRO A 103 -0.44 -4.16 -10.08
N ARG A 104 0.00 -4.70 -11.21
CA ARG A 104 -0.50 -5.96 -11.78
C ARG A 104 -0.47 -7.14 -10.78
N TRP A 105 0.60 -7.27 -9.99
CA TRP A 105 0.72 -8.33 -8.99
C TRP A 105 -0.44 -8.32 -7.97
N TYR A 106 -1.01 -7.15 -7.66
CA TYR A 106 -2.11 -7.03 -6.70
C TYR A 106 -3.39 -7.64 -7.27
N PHE A 107 -3.71 -7.32 -8.53
CA PHE A 107 -4.88 -7.87 -9.21
C PHE A 107 -4.73 -9.38 -9.45
N GLU A 108 -3.55 -9.85 -9.86
CA GLU A 108 -3.30 -11.28 -10.03
C GLU A 108 -3.41 -12.05 -8.72
N LEU A 109 -3.04 -11.43 -7.59
CA LEU A 109 -3.21 -12.03 -6.28
C LEU A 109 -4.69 -12.04 -5.89
N GLU A 110 -5.40 -10.93 -6.03
CA GLU A 110 -6.82 -10.80 -5.69
C GLU A 110 -7.72 -11.72 -6.53
N GLU A 111 -7.45 -11.88 -7.82
CA GLU A 111 -8.24 -12.73 -8.71
C GLU A 111 -8.12 -14.22 -8.37
N ARG A 112 -6.93 -14.66 -7.96
CA ARG A 112 -6.65 -16.09 -7.71
C ARG A 112 -6.78 -16.53 -6.26
N THR A 113 -7.00 -15.59 -5.33
CA THR A 113 -7.02 -15.91 -3.90
C THR A 113 -8.30 -15.44 -3.22
N SER A 114 -8.75 -16.26 -2.29
CA SER A 114 -9.83 -15.90 -1.38
C SER A 114 -9.35 -14.93 -0.29
N ARG A 115 -10.31 -14.31 0.37
CA ARG A 115 -10.09 -13.44 1.53
C ARG A 115 -9.28 -14.11 2.65
N SER A 116 -9.55 -15.38 2.95
CA SER A 116 -8.80 -16.15 3.97
C SER A 116 -7.35 -16.40 3.53
N GLU A 117 -7.12 -16.72 2.27
CA GLU A 117 -5.77 -16.94 1.71
C GLU A 117 -4.92 -15.66 1.74
N ARG A 118 -5.48 -14.51 1.32
CA ARG A 118 -4.77 -13.22 1.37
C ARG A 118 -4.32 -12.85 2.78
N ARG A 119 -5.14 -13.13 3.79
CA ARG A 119 -4.78 -12.95 5.21
C ARG A 119 -3.60 -13.81 5.60
N ARG A 120 -3.60 -15.10 5.25
CA ARG A 120 -2.49 -16.02 5.56
C ARG A 120 -1.20 -15.54 4.89
N ILE A 121 -1.27 -15.13 3.63
CA ILE A 121 -0.14 -14.55 2.89
C ILE A 121 0.40 -13.30 3.61
N ALA A 122 -0.49 -12.42 4.09
CA ALA A 122 -0.10 -11.25 4.87
C ALA A 122 0.62 -11.62 6.17
N TYR A 123 0.10 -12.59 6.93
CA TYR A 123 0.76 -13.07 8.15
C TYR A 123 2.15 -13.65 7.86
N MET A 124 2.26 -14.50 6.84
CA MET A 124 3.55 -15.09 6.43
C MET A 124 4.53 -14.02 5.94
N TRP A 125 4.04 -12.99 5.26
CA TRP A 125 4.87 -11.87 4.80
C TRP A 125 5.53 -11.12 5.97
N LEU A 126 4.81 -10.95 7.08
CA LEU A 126 5.32 -10.25 8.28
C LEU A 126 6.42 -11.05 8.97
N GLN A 127 6.34 -12.37 8.94
CA GLN A 127 7.35 -13.27 9.50
C GLN A 127 8.60 -13.37 8.62
N LEU A 128 8.51 -12.95 7.35
CA LEU A 128 9.61 -13.06 6.42
C LEU A 128 10.79 -12.15 6.79
N SER A 129 12.01 -12.67 6.65
CA SER A 129 13.24 -11.90 6.87
C SER A 129 13.32 -10.68 5.96
N ARG A 130 14.05 -9.64 6.39
CA ARG A 130 14.23 -8.41 5.58
C ARG A 130 14.81 -8.70 4.19
N LYS A 131 15.73 -9.69 4.10
CA LYS A 131 16.33 -10.13 2.83
C LYS A 131 15.29 -10.77 1.91
N GLY A 132 14.45 -11.66 2.44
CA GLY A 132 13.37 -12.28 1.66
C GLY A 132 12.39 -11.24 1.12
N ARG A 133 12.04 -10.24 1.94
CA ARG A 133 11.10 -9.18 1.53
C ARG A 133 11.67 -8.35 0.39
N LEU A 134 12.98 -8.11 0.40
CA LEU A 134 13.65 -7.37 -0.66
C LEU A 134 13.61 -8.14 -1.99
N ILE A 135 13.87 -9.45 -1.96
CA ILE A 135 13.80 -10.32 -3.14
C ILE A 135 12.39 -10.29 -3.74
N TYR A 136 11.35 -10.55 -2.94
CA TYR A 136 9.97 -10.59 -3.43
C TYR A 136 9.42 -9.21 -3.81
N ASN A 137 9.88 -8.13 -3.16
CA ASN A 137 9.54 -6.78 -3.59
C ASN A 137 10.10 -6.49 -5.00
N SER A 138 11.29 -6.98 -5.33
CA SER A 138 11.95 -6.74 -6.62
C SER A 138 11.45 -7.59 -7.78
N ASN A 139 10.84 -8.75 -7.50
CA ASN A 139 10.41 -9.70 -8.52
C ASN A 139 8.98 -10.19 -8.26
N ASP A 140 8.05 -9.72 -9.09
CA ASP A 140 6.63 -10.06 -8.99
C ASP A 140 6.36 -11.55 -9.23
N PHE A 141 7.10 -12.19 -10.14
CA PHE A 141 6.98 -13.63 -10.39
C PHE A 141 7.38 -14.44 -9.16
N ALA A 142 8.53 -14.12 -8.55
CA ALA A 142 9.00 -14.80 -7.34
C ALA A 142 8.05 -14.58 -6.15
N PHE A 143 7.49 -13.37 -6.02
CA PHE A 143 6.46 -13.08 -5.04
C PHE A 143 5.21 -13.94 -5.27
N ASN A 144 4.73 -14.02 -6.50
CA ASN A 144 3.56 -14.80 -6.85
C ASN A 144 3.75 -16.30 -6.56
N GLN A 145 4.90 -16.85 -6.95
CA GLN A 145 5.24 -18.24 -6.67
C GLN A 145 5.31 -18.53 -5.16
N TRP A 146 5.88 -17.61 -4.38
CA TRP A 146 5.91 -17.73 -2.92
C TRP A 146 4.51 -17.69 -2.31
N ALA A 147 3.63 -16.83 -2.80
CA ALA A 147 2.23 -16.78 -2.37
C ALA A 147 1.50 -18.09 -2.69
N ASP A 148 1.71 -18.65 -3.88
CA ASP A 148 1.08 -19.91 -4.30
C ASP A 148 1.55 -21.08 -3.44
N LEU A 149 2.84 -21.13 -3.09
CA LEU A 149 3.37 -22.14 -2.17
C LEU A 149 2.71 -22.07 -0.79
N ILE A 150 2.45 -20.86 -0.26
CA ILE A 150 1.73 -20.70 1.00
C ILE A 150 0.34 -21.30 0.89
N ILE A 151 -0.41 -20.95 -0.15
CA ILE A 151 -1.79 -21.42 -0.34
C ILE A 151 -1.83 -22.96 -0.41
N VAL A 152 -1.01 -23.55 -1.29
CA VAL A 152 -0.95 -25.01 -1.47
C VAL A 152 -0.55 -25.73 -0.18
N SER A 153 0.44 -25.19 0.54
CA SER A 153 0.88 -25.78 1.80
C SER A 153 -0.24 -25.84 2.85
N THR A 154 -1.14 -24.86 2.84
CA THR A 154 -2.25 -24.82 3.80
C THR A 154 -3.44 -25.66 3.41
N ILE A 155 -3.78 -25.78 2.13
CA ILE A 155 -4.86 -26.68 1.67
C ILE A 155 -4.55 -28.12 2.08
N TYR A 156 -3.29 -28.55 1.86
CA TYR A 156 -2.86 -29.90 2.22
C TYR A 156 -2.94 -30.17 3.73
N ILE A 157 -2.66 -29.16 4.58
CA ILE A 157 -2.76 -29.30 6.04
C ILE A 157 -4.22 -29.43 6.48
N ASP A 158 -5.10 -28.57 5.94
CA ASP A 158 -6.51 -28.56 6.32
C ASP A 158 -7.18 -29.91 5.90
N ASP A 159 -6.92 -30.41 4.69
CA ASP A 159 -7.40 -31.73 4.22
C ASP A 159 -6.87 -32.91 5.07
N TYR A 160 -5.60 -32.86 5.47
CA TYR A 160 -4.99 -33.91 6.30
C TYR A 160 -5.59 -33.97 7.70
N LEU A 161 -5.88 -32.81 8.31
CA LEU A 161 -6.47 -32.71 9.63
C LEU A 161 -7.95 -33.15 9.62
N GLU A 162 -8.71 -32.81 8.58
CA GLU A 162 -10.07 -33.31 8.40
C GLU A 162 -10.10 -34.84 8.18
N GLY A 163 -9.15 -35.38 7.41
CA GLY A 163 -9.02 -36.82 7.21
C GLY A 163 -8.66 -37.60 8.50
N GLN A 164 -7.86 -37.01 9.39
CA GLN A 164 -7.58 -37.59 10.71
C GLN A 164 -8.78 -37.50 11.66
N ALA A 165 -9.53 -36.40 11.65
CA ALA A 165 -10.72 -36.22 12.49
C ALA A 165 -11.90 -37.11 12.06
N ALA A 166 -11.94 -37.52 10.79
CA ALA A 166 -12.97 -38.40 10.23
C ALA A 166 -12.64 -39.91 10.37
N SER A 167 -11.47 -40.27 10.90
CA SER A 167 -11.09 -41.67 11.17
C SER A 167 -11.51 -42.04 12.62
N PRO A 168 -12.38 -43.05 12.82
CA PRO A 168 -12.91 -43.43 14.14
C PRO A 168 -11.88 -44.08 15.07
#